data_AF-G4HCF3-F1
#
_entry.id   AF-G4HCF3-F1
#
_cell.length_a   1.000
_cell.length_b   1.000
_cell.length_c   1.000
_cell.angle_alpha   90.00
_cell.angle_beta   90.00
_cell.angle_gamma   90.00
#
_symmetry.space_group_name_H-M   'P 1'
#
loop_
_entity.id
_entity.type
_entity.pdbx_description
1 polymer ?
#
loop_
_entity_poly.entity_id
_entity_poly.type
_entity_poly.pdbx_seq_one_letter_code
_entity_poly.pdbx_strand_id
1 'polypeptide(L)'
;MLSSIKRFLIGRPLKSNELGDQKLNKTKALAILSSDALSSVAYGPEQILLVLMTVGAAAYWYSIPIAIGVLVLLLALILSYRQIIFSYQQGGGAYVVSKRNLGMYPGLVAGGSLLVDYILTVAVSVSAGTDAITSAFPELRPYNVGIAVLFVLFLTVLNLRGVTESASILAYPVYLFVLALFILIGVGLYDIATGHARRTCTPRSARPSPD
;
A
#
# COMPACT_ATOMS: atom_id res chain seq x y z
N MET A 1 -30.01 0.11 23.35
CA MET A 1 -29.54 -0.68 22.18
C MET A 1 -28.29 -0.09 21.51
N LEU A 2 -28.28 1.19 21.10
CA LEU A 2 -27.10 1.86 20.51
C LEU A 2 -25.83 1.79 21.39
N SER A 3 -25.96 1.91 22.71
CA SER A 3 -24.84 1.79 23.67
C SER A 3 -24.19 0.40 23.67
N SER A 4 -24.99 -0.69 23.61
CA SER A 4 -24.46 -2.06 23.57
C SER A 4 -23.81 -2.39 22.23
N ILE A 5 -24.39 -1.90 21.11
CA ILE A 5 -23.80 -2.02 19.77
C ILE A 5 -22.48 -1.24 19.72
N LYS A 6 -22.45 -0.01 20.24
CA LYS A 6 -21.24 0.82 20.37
C LYS A 6 -20.17 0.12 21.23
N ARG A 7 -20.55 -0.49 22.35
CA ARG A 7 -19.62 -1.20 23.25
C ARG A 7 -19.13 -2.53 22.68
N PHE A 8 -19.91 -3.16 21.80
CA PHE A 8 -19.53 -4.38 21.08
C PHE A 8 -18.65 -4.11 19.84
N LEU A 9 -18.89 -2.98 19.14
CA LEU A 9 -18.11 -2.54 17.98
C LEU A 9 -16.80 -1.84 18.38
N ILE A 10 -16.83 -0.96 19.38
CA ILE A 10 -15.68 -0.12 19.80
C ILE A 10 -14.83 -0.82 20.88
N GLY A 11 -15.36 -1.85 21.54
CA GLY A 11 -14.65 -2.50 22.64
C GLY A 11 -14.54 -1.62 23.90
N ARG A 12 -13.72 -2.04 24.87
CA ARG A 12 -13.45 -1.23 26.06
C ARG A 12 -12.48 -0.10 25.69
N PRO A 13 -12.70 1.15 26.15
CA PRO A 13 -11.76 2.23 25.89
C PRO A 13 -10.38 1.85 26.43
N LEU A 14 -9.39 1.77 25.54
CA LEU A 14 -8.00 1.57 25.96
C LEU A 14 -7.57 2.80 26.76
N LYS A 15 -7.07 2.57 27.98
CA LYS A 15 -6.53 3.62 28.84
C LYS A 15 -5.35 4.27 28.11
N SER A 16 -5.47 5.55 27.80
CA SER A 16 -4.46 6.35 27.09
C SER A 16 -3.07 6.39 27.77
N ASN A 17 -2.94 5.89 29.00
CA ASN A 17 -1.71 5.96 29.79
C ASN A 17 -0.74 4.77 29.61
N GLU A 18 -1.11 3.70 28.89
CA GLU A 18 -0.21 2.54 28.67
C GLU A 18 0.41 2.47 27.27
N LEU A 19 -0.01 3.34 26.34
CA LEU A 19 0.52 3.40 24.97
C LEU A 19 1.90 4.09 24.89
N GLY A 20 2.27 4.90 25.88
CA GLY A 20 3.53 5.64 25.90
C GLY A 20 4.78 4.81 26.18
N ASP A 21 4.63 3.62 26.77
CA ASP A 21 5.76 2.81 27.26
C ASP A 21 6.08 1.57 26.40
N GLN A 22 5.25 1.25 25.40
CA GLN A 22 5.56 0.16 24.48
C GLN A 22 6.44 0.63 23.33
N LYS A 23 7.76 0.64 23.57
CA LYS A 23 8.74 0.77 22.48
C LYS A 23 8.59 -0.42 21.53
N LEU A 24 8.10 -0.17 20.32
CA LEU A 24 8.08 -1.16 19.25
C LEU A 24 9.51 -1.59 18.92
N ASN A 25 9.78 -2.89 19.03
CA ASN A 25 11.07 -3.45 18.62
C ASN A 25 11.29 -3.18 17.12
N LYS A 26 12.54 -2.94 16.69
CA LYS A 26 12.89 -2.51 15.33
C LYS A 26 12.28 -3.38 14.23
N THR A 27 12.20 -4.69 14.44
CA THR A 27 11.59 -5.64 13.48
C THR A 27 10.08 -5.45 13.35
N LYS A 28 9.37 -5.27 14.47
CA LYS A 28 7.93 -5.00 14.47
C LYS A 28 7.63 -3.62 13.89
N ALA A 29 8.43 -2.62 14.25
CA ALA A 29 8.32 -1.27 13.72
C ALA A 29 8.52 -1.27 12.20
N LEU A 30 9.54 -1.98 11.70
CA LEU A 30 9.79 -2.11 10.26
C LEU A 30 8.60 -2.75 9.55
N ALA A 31 8.08 -3.88 10.04
CA ALA A 31 6.95 -4.56 9.40
C ALA A 31 5.71 -3.65 9.31
N ILE A 32 5.39 -2.92 10.38
CA ILE A 32 4.21 -2.05 10.42
C ILE A 32 4.40 -0.80 9.57
N LEU A 33 5.55 -0.12 9.66
CA LEU A 33 5.80 1.11 8.88
C LEU A 33 6.08 0.82 7.41
N SER A 34 6.65 -0.34 7.06
CA SER A 34 6.93 -0.71 5.68
C SER A 34 5.72 -1.28 4.94
N SER A 35 4.64 -1.61 5.65
CA SER A 35 3.44 -2.19 5.02
C SER A 35 2.85 -1.30 3.93
N ASP A 36 2.88 0.02 4.12
CA ASP A 36 2.37 1.00 3.15
C ASP A 36 3.22 1.04 1.86
N ALA A 37 4.54 1.08 2.04
CA ALA A 37 5.49 1.01 0.93
C ALA A 37 5.42 -0.33 0.18
N LEU A 38 5.22 -1.44 0.88
CA LEU A 38 5.06 -2.77 0.27
C LEU A 38 3.73 -2.89 -0.47
N SER A 39 2.65 -2.29 0.04
CA SER A 39 1.37 -2.17 -0.66
C SER A 39 1.54 -1.50 -2.02
N SER A 40 2.35 -0.45 -2.11
CA SER A 40 2.65 0.25 -3.37
C SER A 40 3.32 -0.63 -4.42
N VAL A 41 4.08 -1.66 -4.02
CA VAL A 41 4.72 -2.61 -4.94
C VAL A 41 3.68 -3.52 -5.61
N ALA A 42 2.55 -3.77 -4.96
CA ALA A 42 1.51 -4.66 -5.48
C ALA A 42 0.70 -4.02 -6.64
N TYR A 43 0.49 -2.70 -6.62
CA TYR A 43 -0.31 -2.01 -7.66
C TYR A 43 0.49 -1.05 -8.54
N GLY A 44 1.65 -0.56 -8.07
CA GLY A 44 2.44 0.46 -8.78
C GLY A 44 2.95 0.01 -10.16
N PRO A 45 3.62 -1.15 -10.27
CA PRO A 45 4.13 -1.64 -11.56
C PRO A 45 3.03 -1.86 -12.60
N GLU A 46 1.88 -2.41 -12.19
CA GLU A 46 0.73 -2.62 -13.08
C GLU A 46 0.21 -1.30 -13.64
N GLN A 47 0.12 -0.26 -12.79
CA GLN A 47 -0.42 1.03 -13.18
C GLN A 47 0.48 1.74 -14.21
N ILE A 48 1.81 1.56 -14.10
CA ILE A 48 2.75 2.03 -15.12
C ILE A 48 2.46 1.34 -16.45
N LEU A 49 2.27 0.02 -16.45
CA LEU A 49 2.01 -0.74 -17.68
C LEU A 49 0.66 -0.41 -18.32
N LEU A 50 -0.39 -0.19 -17.52
CA LEU A 50 -1.70 0.23 -18.00
C LEU A 50 -1.63 1.59 -18.70
N VAL A 51 -0.91 2.56 -18.13
CA VAL A 51 -0.69 3.86 -18.76
C VAL A 51 0.13 3.73 -20.05
N LEU A 52 1.17 2.91 -20.07
CA LEU A 52 1.96 2.68 -21.29
C LEU A 52 1.14 1.98 -22.39
N MET A 53 0.22 1.09 -22.01
CA MET A 53 -0.66 0.38 -22.94
C MET A 53 -1.57 1.34 -23.72
N THR A 54 -2.06 2.43 -23.10
CA THR A 54 -2.91 3.42 -23.80
C THR A 54 -2.12 4.24 -24.82
N VAL A 55 -0.81 4.40 -24.63
CA VAL A 55 0.10 5.08 -25.57
C VAL A 55 0.49 4.15 -26.72
N GLY A 56 0.65 2.86 -26.45
CA GLY A 56 0.83 1.81 -27.46
C GLY A 56 1.90 0.77 -27.10
N ALA A 57 1.88 -0.38 -27.77
CA ALA A 57 2.75 -1.52 -27.44
C ALA A 57 4.26 -1.24 -27.56
N ALA A 58 4.67 -0.30 -28.41
CA ALA A 58 6.07 0.13 -28.50
C ALA A 58 6.55 0.86 -27.23
N ALA A 59 5.63 1.40 -26.42
CA ALA A 59 5.96 2.16 -25.24
C ALA A 59 6.42 1.29 -24.06
N TYR A 60 6.22 -0.04 -24.08
CA TYR A 60 6.61 -0.92 -22.97
C TYR A 60 8.10 -0.86 -22.61
N TRP A 61 8.96 -0.52 -23.57
CA TRP A 61 10.39 -0.32 -23.29
C TRP A 61 10.66 0.84 -22.33
N TYR A 62 9.75 1.83 -22.25
CA TYR A 62 9.86 2.93 -21.29
C TYR A 62 9.65 2.51 -19.83
N SER A 63 9.12 1.31 -19.56
CA SER A 63 8.95 0.82 -18.18
C SER A 63 10.25 0.81 -17.38
N ILE A 64 11.37 0.41 -18.01
CA ILE A 64 12.69 0.36 -17.37
C ILE A 64 13.24 1.75 -17.02
N PRO A 65 13.36 2.72 -17.96
CA PRO A 65 13.83 4.06 -17.62
C PRO A 65 12.88 4.79 -16.64
N ILE A 66 11.57 4.56 -16.70
CA ILE A 66 10.63 5.08 -15.70
C ILE A 66 10.97 4.50 -14.32
N ALA A 67 11.15 3.17 -14.22
CA ALA A 67 11.50 2.53 -12.94
C ALA A 67 12.84 3.06 -12.38
N ILE A 68 13.85 3.27 -13.22
CA ILE A 68 15.11 3.90 -12.81
C ILE A 68 14.87 5.32 -12.30
N GLY A 69 14.06 6.13 -12.99
CA GLY A 69 13.68 7.47 -12.54
C GLY A 69 13.00 7.47 -11.18
N VAL A 70 12.07 6.52 -10.95
CA VAL A 70 11.41 6.33 -9.65
C VAL A 70 12.41 5.94 -8.57
N LEU A 71 13.38 5.07 -8.85
CA LEU A 71 14.43 4.69 -7.90
C LEU A 71 15.32 5.89 -7.51
N VAL A 72 15.69 6.73 -8.47
CA VAL A 72 16.45 7.96 -8.20
C VAL A 72 15.63 8.92 -7.33
N LEU A 73 14.35 9.10 -7.64
CA LEU A 73 13.44 9.91 -6.83
C LEU A 73 13.31 9.35 -5.41
N LEU A 74 13.15 8.04 -5.26
CA LEU A 74 13.08 7.37 -3.97
C LEU A 74 14.36 7.59 -3.15
N LEU A 75 15.54 7.49 -3.78
CA LEU A 75 16.81 7.76 -3.12
C LEU A 75 16.89 9.22 -2.62
N ALA A 76 16.47 10.18 -3.45
CA ALA A 76 16.41 11.59 -3.06
C ALA A 76 15.46 11.82 -1.87
N LEU A 77 14.29 11.18 -1.88
CA LEU A 77 13.33 11.24 -0.76
C LEU A 77 13.90 10.62 0.52
N ILE A 78 14.58 9.47 0.44
CA ILE A 78 15.22 8.83 1.59
C ILE A 78 16.26 9.78 2.21
N LEU A 79 17.12 10.40 1.39
CA LEU A 79 18.13 11.33 1.88
C LEU A 79 17.49 12.58 2.50
N SER A 80 16.44 13.13 1.88
CA SER A 80 15.71 14.29 2.39
C SER A 80 15.01 14.00 3.72
N TYR A 81 14.28 12.88 3.82
CA TYR A 81 13.62 12.47 5.06
C TYR A 81 14.62 12.18 6.17
N ARG A 82 15.78 11.58 5.84
CA ARG A 82 16.85 11.37 6.81
C ARG A 82 17.31 12.71 7.41
N GLN A 83 17.51 13.74 6.59
CA GLN A 83 17.86 15.09 7.07
C GLN A 83 16.77 15.65 8.01
N ILE A 84 15.51 15.56 7.61
CA ILE A 84 14.37 16.04 8.42
C ILE A 84 14.32 15.34 9.77
N ILE A 85 14.46 14.01 9.81
CA ILE A 85 14.42 13.22 11.05
C ILE A 85 15.55 13.64 12.00
N PHE A 86 16.76 13.90 11.48
CA PHE A 86 17.86 14.38 12.31
C PHE A 86 17.65 15.81 12.84
N SER A 87 17.09 16.71 12.02
CA SER A 87 16.84 18.09 12.41
C SER A 87 15.63 18.27 13.33
N TYR A 88 14.64 17.37 13.27
CA TYR A 88 13.37 17.45 14.02
C TYR A 88 13.16 16.23 14.91
N GLN A 89 14.01 16.07 15.93
CA GLN A 89 13.99 14.93 16.87
C GLN A 89 12.70 14.83 17.70
N GLN A 90 11.99 15.94 17.90
CA GLN A 90 10.71 15.95 18.63
C GLN A 90 9.53 15.40 17.80
N GLY A 91 9.77 14.99 16.55
CA GLY A 91 8.72 14.52 15.65
C GLY A 91 7.83 15.65 15.11
N GLY A 92 6.75 15.28 14.41
CA GLY A 92 5.73 16.24 13.93
C GLY A 92 5.39 16.16 12.44
N GLY A 93 6.07 15.32 11.66
CA GLY A 93 5.75 15.08 10.25
C GLY A 93 5.78 16.33 9.36
N ALA A 94 5.23 16.21 8.15
CA ALA A 94 5.27 17.30 7.18
C ALA A 94 4.51 18.56 7.65
N TYR A 95 3.40 18.41 8.39
CA TYR A 95 2.64 19.55 8.92
C TYR A 95 3.47 20.44 9.85
N VAL A 96 4.14 19.87 10.86
CA VAL A 96 4.90 20.65 11.84
C VAL A 96 6.12 21.31 11.18
N VAL A 97 6.78 20.59 10.27
CA VAL A 97 7.92 21.12 9.52
C VAL A 97 7.46 22.30 8.64
N SER A 98 6.41 22.14 7.84
CA SER A 98 5.90 23.23 6.99
C SER A 98 5.41 24.42 7.82
N LYS A 99 4.69 24.18 8.92
CA LYS A 99 4.19 25.26 9.78
C LYS A 99 5.30 26.07 10.43
N ARG A 100 6.36 25.40 10.92
CA ARG A 100 7.50 26.06 11.58
C ARG A 100 8.36 26.88 10.61
N ASN A 101 8.49 26.45 9.35
CA ASN A 101 9.41 27.09 8.39
C ASN A 101 8.71 28.06 7.42
N LEU A 102 7.45 27.79 7.06
CA LEU A 102 6.72 28.53 6.02
C LEU A 102 5.50 29.28 6.56
N GLY A 103 5.17 29.12 7.85
CA GLY A 103 4.04 29.77 8.49
C GLY A 103 2.73 28.99 8.38
N MET A 104 1.63 29.66 8.74
CA MET A 104 0.34 29.01 8.98
C MET A 104 -0.30 28.45 7.71
N TYR A 105 -0.44 29.25 6.65
CA TYR A 105 -1.17 28.84 5.45
C TYR A 105 -0.52 27.65 4.72
N PRO A 106 0.80 27.64 4.45
CA PRO A 106 1.45 26.48 3.84
C PRO A 106 1.40 25.25 4.75
N GLY A 107 1.48 25.45 6.07
CA GLY A 107 1.26 24.39 7.05
C GLY A 107 -0.14 23.77 6.95
N LEU A 108 -1.19 24.59 6.83
CA LEU A 108 -2.56 24.10 6.67
C LEU A 108 -2.75 23.31 5.37
N VAL A 109 -2.15 23.76 4.27
CA VAL A 109 -2.16 23.01 3.01
C VAL A 109 -1.49 21.64 3.20
N ALA A 110 -0.31 21.59 3.83
CA ALA A 110 0.36 20.33 4.12
C ALA A 110 -0.50 19.40 5.00
N GLY A 111 -1.17 19.94 6.02
CA GLY A 111 -2.09 19.18 6.87
C GLY A 111 -3.31 18.64 6.13
N GLY A 112 -3.93 19.47 5.29
CA GLY A 112 -5.05 19.07 4.44
C GLY A 112 -4.67 17.98 3.45
N SER A 113 -3.52 18.13 2.79
CA SER A 113 -2.99 17.12 1.86
C SER A 113 -2.72 15.79 2.56
N LEU A 114 -2.19 15.78 3.79
CA LEU A 114 -1.98 14.56 4.56
C LEU A 114 -3.29 13.84 4.90
N LEU A 115 -4.37 14.57 5.17
CA LEU A 115 -5.68 13.95 5.41
C LEU A 115 -6.23 13.27 4.15
N VAL A 116 -6.09 13.93 3.00
CA VAL A 116 -6.49 13.37 1.71
C VAL A 116 -5.64 12.15 1.37
N ASP A 117 -4.33 12.22 1.59
CA ASP A 117 -3.39 11.11 1.43
C ASP A 117 -3.83 9.89 2.24
N TYR A 118 -4.12 10.06 3.54
CA TYR A 118 -4.58 8.94 4.37
C TYR A 118 -5.91 8.32 3.90
N ILE A 119 -6.84 9.12 3.37
CA ILE A 119 -8.10 8.60 2.82
C ILE A 119 -7.82 7.81 1.55
N LEU A 120 -7.00 8.36 0.64
CA LEU A 120 -6.67 7.75 -0.63
C LEU A 120 -5.85 6.48 -0.46
N THR A 121 -4.90 6.44 0.45
CA THR A 121 -4.09 5.24 0.73
C THR A 121 -4.97 4.06 1.13
N VAL A 122 -5.92 4.26 2.05
CA VAL A 122 -6.86 3.20 2.44
C VAL A 122 -7.73 2.77 1.25
N ALA A 123 -8.26 3.73 0.50
CA ALA A 123 -9.12 3.46 -0.65
C ALA A 123 -8.38 2.67 -1.75
N VAL A 124 -7.17 3.09 -2.11
CA VAL A 124 -6.35 2.45 -3.16
C VAL A 124 -5.89 1.07 -2.71
N SER A 125 -5.37 0.93 -1.49
CA SER A 125 -4.89 -0.37 -0.99
C SER A 125 -6.01 -1.41 -0.90
N VAL A 126 -7.21 -1.03 -0.43
CA VAL A 126 -8.34 -1.98 -0.36
C VAL A 126 -8.88 -2.31 -1.75
N SER A 127 -8.92 -1.34 -2.67
CA SER A 127 -9.35 -1.59 -4.05
C SER A 127 -8.39 -2.55 -4.76
N ALA A 128 -7.08 -2.26 -4.71
CA ALA A 128 -6.06 -3.14 -5.28
C ALA A 128 -6.05 -4.53 -4.64
N GLY A 129 -6.24 -4.61 -3.32
CA GLY A 129 -6.36 -5.89 -2.62
C GLY A 129 -7.58 -6.69 -3.08
N THR A 130 -8.70 -6.03 -3.37
CA THR A 130 -9.91 -6.70 -3.86
C THR A 130 -9.76 -7.14 -5.32
N ASP A 131 -9.09 -6.34 -6.15
CA ASP A 131 -8.73 -6.72 -7.52
C ASP A 131 -7.80 -7.95 -7.56
N ALA A 132 -6.85 -8.05 -6.63
CA ALA A 132 -5.99 -9.22 -6.50
C ALA A 132 -6.81 -10.49 -6.13
N ILE A 133 -7.78 -10.37 -5.22
CA ILE A 133 -8.66 -11.49 -4.81
C ILE A 133 -9.58 -11.93 -5.97
N THR A 134 -10.22 -10.98 -6.64
CA THR A 134 -11.13 -11.28 -7.77
C THR A 134 -10.38 -11.74 -9.02
N SER A 135 -9.08 -11.47 -9.11
CA SER A 135 -8.19 -12.06 -10.13
C SER A 135 -7.92 -13.53 -9.86
N ALA A 136 -7.76 -13.94 -8.60
CA ALA A 136 -7.63 -15.34 -8.21
C ALA A 136 -8.97 -16.11 -8.32
N PHE A 137 -10.09 -15.43 -8.06
CA PHE A 137 -11.45 -16.00 -8.09
C PHE A 137 -12.39 -15.16 -8.99
N PRO A 138 -12.42 -15.41 -10.31
CA PRO A 138 -13.13 -14.57 -11.27
C PRO A 138 -14.65 -14.47 -11.05
N GLU A 139 -15.26 -15.46 -10.40
CA GLU A 139 -16.69 -15.48 -10.07
C GLU A 139 -17.11 -14.33 -9.13
N LEU A 140 -16.16 -13.77 -8.37
CA LEU A 140 -16.39 -12.66 -7.43
C LEU A 140 -16.33 -11.27 -8.09
N ARG A 141 -15.94 -11.17 -9.38
CA ARG A 141 -15.82 -9.89 -10.10
C ARG A 141 -17.07 -8.99 -10.04
N PRO A 142 -18.31 -9.50 -10.17
CA PRO A 142 -19.50 -8.66 -10.07
C PRO A 142 -19.69 -8.00 -8.69
N TYR A 143 -19.09 -8.58 -7.65
CA TYR A 143 -19.23 -8.14 -6.26
C TYR A 143 -18.03 -7.32 -5.77
N ASN A 144 -17.12 -6.92 -6.66
CA ASN A 144 -15.84 -6.27 -6.30
C ASN A 144 -16.04 -5.05 -5.38
N VAL A 145 -16.94 -4.13 -5.74
CA VAL A 145 -17.26 -2.95 -4.92
C VAL A 145 -17.82 -3.36 -3.55
N GLY A 146 -18.70 -4.37 -3.49
CA GLY A 146 -19.29 -4.85 -2.25
C GLY A 146 -18.24 -5.45 -1.31
N ILE A 147 -17.29 -6.21 -1.85
CA ILE A 147 -16.19 -6.81 -1.10
C ILE A 147 -15.25 -5.72 -0.58
N ALA A 148 -14.91 -4.72 -1.41
CA ALA A 148 -14.06 -3.60 -1.01
C ALA A 148 -14.69 -2.80 0.16
N VAL A 149 -15.98 -2.45 0.06
CA VAL A 149 -16.70 -1.75 1.14
C VAL A 149 -16.74 -2.59 2.41
N LEU A 150 -16.97 -3.90 2.28
CA LEU A 150 -16.97 -4.83 3.41
C LEU A 150 -15.59 -4.89 4.09
N PHE A 151 -14.49 -4.90 3.32
CA PHE A 151 -13.14 -4.82 3.88
C PHE A 151 -12.87 -3.48 4.58
N VAL A 152 -13.29 -2.34 4.03
CA VAL A 152 -13.16 -1.04 4.71
C VAL A 152 -13.91 -1.04 6.04
N LEU A 153 -15.14 -1.54 6.05
CA LEU A 153 -15.93 -1.67 7.29
C LEU A 153 -15.25 -2.60 8.29
N PHE A 154 -14.76 -3.75 7.82
CA PHE A 154 -14.03 -4.70 8.66
C PHE A 154 -12.77 -4.09 9.28
N LEU A 155 -11.94 -3.43 8.48
CA LEU A 155 -10.74 -2.71 8.94
C LEU A 155 -11.11 -1.58 9.90
N THR A 156 -12.23 -0.90 9.67
CA THR A 156 -12.74 0.15 10.57
C THR A 156 -13.08 -0.45 11.93
N VAL A 157 -13.82 -1.56 11.98
CA VAL A 157 -14.16 -2.27 13.22
C VAL A 157 -12.91 -2.78 13.92
N LEU A 158 -11.94 -3.33 13.16
CA LEU A 158 -10.67 -3.82 13.71
C LEU A 158 -9.87 -2.68 14.35
N ASN A 159 -9.75 -1.53 13.68
CA ASN A 159 -9.09 -0.34 14.21
C ASN A 159 -9.81 0.21 15.45
N LEU A 160 -11.14 0.24 15.45
CA LEU A 160 -11.94 0.68 16.61
C LEU A 160 -11.81 -0.26 17.82
N ARG A 161 -11.65 -1.57 17.61
CA ARG A 161 -11.45 -2.56 18.69
C ARG A 161 -10.06 -2.49 19.34
N GLY A 162 -9.12 -1.75 18.76
CA GLY A 162 -7.79 -1.56 19.33
C GLY A 162 -6.97 -2.86 19.37
N VAL A 163 -6.70 -3.44 18.19
CA VAL A 163 -5.84 -4.64 18.04
C VAL A 163 -4.34 -4.30 18.24
N THR A 164 -4.04 -3.38 19.14
CA THR A 164 -2.66 -2.93 19.45
C THR A 164 -1.84 -4.02 20.14
N GLU A 165 -2.47 -4.98 20.83
CA GLU A 165 -1.77 -6.09 21.49
C GLU A 165 -1.15 -7.12 20.52
N SER A 166 -1.47 -7.05 19.22
CA SER A 166 -1.10 -8.06 18.22
C SER A 166 -0.11 -7.56 17.16
N ALA A 167 0.74 -6.59 17.48
CA ALA A 167 1.81 -6.11 16.58
C ALA A 167 2.70 -7.25 16.04
N SER A 168 2.82 -8.38 16.77
CA SER A 168 3.51 -9.58 16.27
C SER A 168 2.70 -10.34 15.21
N ILE A 169 1.37 -10.43 15.33
CA ILE A 169 0.51 -11.17 14.39
C ILE A 169 0.45 -10.42 13.06
N LEU A 170 0.42 -9.08 13.11
CA LEU A 170 0.40 -8.23 11.91
C LEU A 170 1.75 -8.20 11.16
N ALA A 171 2.86 -8.55 11.82
CA ALA A 171 4.17 -8.61 11.17
C ALA A 171 4.34 -9.84 10.27
N TYR A 172 3.67 -10.96 10.58
CA TYR A 172 3.85 -12.22 9.86
C TYR A 172 3.44 -12.14 8.38
N PRO A 173 2.25 -11.59 8.01
CA PRO A 173 1.87 -11.42 6.60
C PRO A 173 2.86 -10.57 5.80
N VAL A 174 3.44 -9.55 6.42
CA VAL A 174 4.39 -8.65 5.76
C VAL A 174 5.67 -9.40 5.37
N TYR A 175 6.26 -10.17 6.28
CA TYR A 175 7.46 -10.95 5.98
C TYR A 175 7.18 -12.10 5.01
N LEU A 176 6.00 -12.74 5.11
CA LEU A 176 5.57 -13.76 4.16
C LEU A 176 5.43 -13.17 2.75
N PHE A 177 4.85 -11.98 2.62
CA PHE A 177 4.73 -11.27 1.35
C PHE A 177 6.10 -10.96 0.74
N VAL A 178 7.03 -10.44 1.55
CA VAL A 178 8.41 -10.16 1.09
C VAL A 178 9.10 -11.44 0.61
N LEU A 179 9.01 -12.53 1.37
CA LEU A 179 9.57 -13.82 0.99
C LEU A 179 8.96 -14.35 -0.31
N ALA A 180 7.63 -14.28 -0.45
CA ALA A 180 6.91 -14.69 -1.65
C ALA A 180 7.35 -13.90 -2.89
N LEU A 181 7.54 -12.58 -2.75
CA LEU A 181 8.07 -11.74 -3.84
C LEU A 181 9.49 -12.14 -4.23
N PHE A 182 10.38 -12.41 -3.27
CA PHE A 182 11.74 -12.86 -3.59
C PHE A 182 11.75 -14.20 -4.32
N ILE A 183 10.90 -15.14 -3.90
CA ILE A 183 10.75 -16.43 -4.58
C ILE A 183 10.20 -16.23 -6.00
N LEU A 184 9.15 -15.43 -6.15
CA LEU A 184 8.54 -15.14 -7.46
C LEU A 184 9.55 -14.52 -8.43
N ILE A 185 10.31 -13.51 -7.98
CA ILE A 185 11.36 -12.87 -8.78
C ILE A 185 12.47 -13.86 -9.11
N GLY A 186 12.92 -14.66 -8.14
CA GLY A 186 13.98 -15.65 -8.33
C GLY A 186 13.61 -16.73 -9.35
N VAL A 187 12.41 -17.30 -9.23
CA VAL A 187 11.89 -18.29 -10.19
C VAL A 187 11.67 -17.64 -11.56
N GLY A 188 11.11 -16.42 -11.61
CA GLY A 188 10.92 -15.70 -12.87
C GLY A 188 12.23 -15.44 -13.62
N LEU A 189 13.28 -15.03 -12.91
CA LEU A 189 14.62 -14.86 -13.50
C LEU A 189 15.22 -16.20 -13.96
N TYR A 190 15.01 -17.28 -13.20
CA TYR A 190 15.45 -18.61 -13.58
C TYR A 190 14.73 -19.12 -14.85
N ASP A 191 13.42 -18.92 -14.96
CA ASP A 191 12.64 -19.29 -16.13
C ASP A 191 13.04 -18.49 -17.38
N ILE A 192 13.39 -17.21 -17.21
CA ILE A 192 13.93 -16.36 -18.28
C ILE A 192 15.31 -16.88 -18.72
N ALA A 193 16.19 -17.18 -17.77
CA ALA A 193 17.54 -17.65 -18.06
C ALA A 193 17.58 -19.05 -18.70
N THR A 194 16.66 -19.94 -18.31
CA THR A 194 16.55 -21.31 -18.85
C THR A 194 15.65 -21.42 -20.08
N GLY A 195 15.00 -20.32 -20.49
CA GLY A 195 14.14 -20.29 -21.67
C GLY A 195 12.75 -20.91 -21.48
N HIS A 196 12.37 -21.26 -20.24
CA HIS A 196 11.02 -21.76 -19.90
C HIS A 196 9.96 -20.64 -19.79
N ALA A 197 10.35 -19.39 -20.01
CA ALA A 197 9.42 -18.26 -20.01
C ALA A 197 8.28 -18.51 -21.02
N ARG A 198 7.05 -18.72 -20.50
CA ARG A 198 5.83 -18.82 -21.33
C ARG A 198 5.68 -17.54 -22.13
N ARG A 199 5.90 -17.61 -23.44
CA ARG A 199 5.57 -16.55 -24.39
C ARG A 199 4.05 -16.40 -24.52
N THR A 200 3.41 -15.83 -23.51
CA THR A 200 1.98 -15.45 -23.58
C THR A 200 1.87 -14.07 -24.24
N CYS A 201 2.30 -14.01 -25.50
CA CYS A 201 1.91 -12.96 -26.44
C CYS A 201 1.21 -13.63 -27.61
N THR A 202 -0.03 -14.06 -27.40
CA THR A 202 -1.01 -14.10 -28.48
C THR A 202 -2.20 -13.28 -27.98
N PRO A 203 -2.45 -12.08 -28.54
CA PRO A 203 -3.75 -11.48 -28.41
C PRO A 203 -4.71 -12.49 -29.03
N ARG A 204 -5.64 -13.04 -28.25
CA ARG A 204 -6.74 -13.82 -28.79
C ARG A 204 -7.50 -12.85 -29.69
N SER A 205 -7.24 -12.95 -31.00
CA SER A 205 -7.98 -12.23 -32.03
C SER A 205 -9.46 -12.40 -31.71
N ALA A 206 -10.16 -11.29 -31.48
CA ALA A 206 -11.60 -11.27 -31.53
C ALA A 206 -11.99 -11.78 -32.92
N ARG A 207 -12.34 -13.06 -33.03
CA ARG A 207 -13.06 -13.54 -34.20
C ARG A 207 -14.42 -12.85 -34.15
N PRO A 208 -14.84 -12.11 -35.18
CA PRO A 208 -16.24 -11.80 -35.31
C PRO A 208 -16.98 -13.12 -35.46
N SER A 209 -18.03 -13.30 -34.66
CA SER A 209 -19.06 -14.31 -34.91
C SER A 209 -19.56 -14.11 -36.35
N PRO A 210 -19.48 -15.11 -37.24
CA PRO A 210 -20.35 -15.13 -38.41
C PRO A 210 -21.76 -15.52 -37.93
N ASP A 211 -22.74 -14.84 -38.49
CA ASP A 211 -24.18 -15.08 -38.33
C ASP A 211 -24.57 -16.55 -38.54
#